data_AF-A0A2X0MXP7-F1
#
_entry.id   AF-A0A2X0MXP7-F1
#
_cell.length_a   1.000
_cell.length_b   1.000
_cell.length_c   1.000
_cell.angle_alpha   90.00
_cell.angle_beta   90.00
_cell.angle_gamma   90.00
#
_symmetry.space_group_name_H-M   'P 1'
#
loop_
_entity.id
_entity.type
_entity.pdbx_description
1 polymer ?
#
loop_
_entity_poly.entity_id
_entity_poly.type
_entity_poly.pdbx_seq_one_letter_code
_entity_poly.pdbx_strand_id
1 'polypeptide(L)'
;MPSRGSASTGIRLYTAGSTDKTPETHRDAMELRIPRPTVSTHSFRLVCDLEPVRALGQGLHADGGHWINFTGGHFEASWGTGVVMPGGQDSQHVLSLDHPSAPYSAQLSTRYLLQTTSDEDGPHYIQVQTRGWRTGPPEVMERLAASAREGFTGVAPTVEEYKFRLFLEMECDARDTKYGWLNTAMWVGSGIRLGRQGIVVEPLQLSTTPTWSNNPIHLHIVKFQM
;
A
#
# COMPACT_ATOMS: atom_id res chain seq x y z
N MET A 1 -27.18 -36.00 -63.20
CA MET A 1 -26.82 -34.81 -62.39
C MET A 1 -28.12 -34.11 -62.01
N PRO A 2 -28.35 -33.86 -60.71
CA PRO A 2 -27.88 -32.61 -60.11
C PRO A 2 -27.06 -32.79 -58.83
N SER A 3 -26.30 -31.74 -58.56
CA SER A 3 -25.25 -31.53 -57.57
C SER A 3 -25.72 -31.54 -56.11
N ARG A 4 -24.96 -32.22 -55.24
CA ARG A 4 -25.04 -32.04 -53.78
C ARG A 4 -24.47 -30.66 -53.42
N GLY A 5 -25.33 -29.76 -52.94
CA GLY A 5 -24.93 -28.49 -52.34
C GLY A 5 -24.32 -28.73 -50.95
N SER A 6 -23.07 -28.34 -50.78
CA SER A 6 -22.38 -28.27 -49.49
C SER A 6 -22.89 -27.05 -48.72
N ALA A 7 -23.68 -27.28 -47.66
CA ALA A 7 -24.01 -26.23 -46.71
C ALA A 7 -22.82 -26.00 -45.78
N SER A 8 -22.01 -24.98 -46.09
CA SER A 8 -20.98 -24.48 -45.17
C SER A 8 -21.67 -23.72 -44.04
N THR A 9 -21.83 -24.36 -42.88
CA THR A 9 -22.25 -23.70 -41.64
C THR A 9 -21.12 -22.79 -41.17
N GLY A 10 -21.15 -21.53 -41.62
CA GLY A 10 -20.22 -20.51 -41.15
C GLY A 10 -20.41 -20.27 -39.66
N ILE A 11 -19.41 -20.63 -38.86
CA ILE A 11 -19.30 -20.23 -37.46
C ILE A 11 -19.23 -18.71 -37.44
N ARG A 12 -20.32 -18.04 -37.01
CA ARG A 12 -20.27 -16.62 -36.67
C ARG A 12 -19.42 -16.47 -35.40
N LEU A 13 -18.18 -16.05 -35.58
CA LEU A 13 -17.35 -15.54 -34.50
C LEU A 13 -18.04 -14.29 -33.95
N TYR A 14 -18.63 -14.40 -32.75
CA TYR A 14 -19.12 -13.26 -31.99
C TYR A 14 -17.89 -12.52 -31.44
N THR A 15 -17.31 -11.63 -32.23
CA THR A 15 -16.50 -10.56 -31.67
C THR A 15 -17.48 -9.62 -30.98
N ALA A 16 -17.50 -9.62 -29.64
CA ALA A 16 -18.25 -8.62 -28.89
C ALA A 16 -17.73 -7.24 -29.33
N GLY A 17 -18.55 -6.51 -30.10
CA GLY A 17 -18.27 -5.12 -30.39
C GLY A 17 -18.23 -4.39 -29.05
N SER A 18 -17.06 -3.86 -28.68
CA SER A 18 -16.95 -2.93 -27.57
C SER A 18 -17.87 -1.76 -27.89
N THR A 19 -19.05 -1.70 -27.27
CA THR A 19 -19.90 -0.52 -27.34
C THR A 19 -19.45 0.40 -26.21
N ASP A 20 -19.27 1.69 -26.51
CA ASP A 20 -18.94 2.70 -25.48
C ASP A 20 -20.14 3.00 -24.55
N LYS A 21 -21.26 2.29 -24.72
CA LYS A 21 -22.50 2.50 -23.97
C LYS A 21 -22.66 1.41 -22.92
N THR A 22 -22.79 1.84 -21.67
CA THR A 22 -23.19 0.95 -20.57
C THR A 22 -24.44 0.15 -20.99
N PRO A 23 -24.39 -1.19 -20.95
CA PRO A 23 -25.57 -2.01 -21.24
C PRO A 23 -26.74 -1.60 -20.34
N GLU A 24 -27.96 -1.62 -20.89
CA GLU A 24 -29.15 -1.15 -20.17
C GLU A 24 -29.37 -1.93 -18.86
N THR A 25 -29.00 -3.21 -18.83
CA THR A 25 -29.04 -4.09 -17.65
C THR A 25 -28.15 -3.62 -16.49
N HIS A 26 -27.24 -2.67 -16.73
CA HIS A 26 -26.32 -2.14 -15.73
C HIS A 26 -26.50 -0.62 -15.50
N ARG A 27 -27.42 0.04 -16.21
CA ARG A 27 -27.59 1.50 -16.12
C ARG A 27 -27.98 1.91 -14.71
N ASP A 28 -29.01 1.28 -14.16
CA ASP A 28 -29.52 1.59 -12.81
C ASP A 28 -28.44 1.40 -11.73
N ALA A 29 -27.60 0.36 -11.86
CA ALA A 29 -26.51 0.12 -10.92
C ALA A 29 -25.40 1.18 -11.01
N MET A 30 -25.10 1.70 -12.21
CA MET A 30 -24.10 2.75 -12.42
C MET A 30 -24.57 4.14 -11.95
N GLU A 31 -25.87 4.33 -11.78
CA GLU A 31 -26.46 5.57 -11.27
C GLU A 31 -26.57 5.59 -9.73
N LEU A 32 -26.32 4.46 -9.05
CA LEU A 32 -26.32 4.40 -7.59
C LEU A 32 -25.23 5.30 -7.00
N ARG A 33 -25.64 6.19 -6.09
CA ARG A 33 -24.70 7.06 -5.38
C ARG A 33 -23.91 6.24 -4.35
N ILE A 34 -22.64 6.03 -4.65
CA ILE A 34 -21.68 5.42 -3.71
C ILE A 34 -21.20 6.51 -2.71
N PRO A 35 -21.26 6.26 -1.39
CA PRO A 35 -20.68 7.17 -0.40
C PRO A 35 -19.20 7.44 -0.68
N ARG A 36 -18.80 8.71 -0.71
CA ARG A 36 -17.40 9.09 -0.93
C ARG A 36 -16.62 8.87 0.37
N PRO A 37 -15.45 8.21 0.33
CA PRO A 37 -14.55 8.16 1.47
C PRO A 37 -14.12 9.58 1.86
N THR A 38 -14.06 9.82 3.16
CA THR A 38 -13.47 11.02 3.74
C THR A 38 -12.20 10.64 4.50
N VAL A 39 -11.31 11.61 4.66
CA VAL A 39 -10.16 11.48 5.55
C VAL A 39 -10.61 11.92 6.95
N SER A 40 -10.43 11.05 7.93
CA SER A 40 -10.74 11.37 9.33
C SER A 40 -9.67 12.28 9.95
N THR A 41 -9.92 12.77 11.15
CA THR A 41 -8.95 13.55 11.94
C THR A 41 -7.81 12.71 12.51
N HIS A 42 -7.93 11.38 12.51
CA HIS A 42 -6.87 10.52 13.04
C HIS A 42 -5.72 10.42 12.05
N SER A 43 -4.55 10.78 12.53
CA SER A 43 -3.29 10.67 11.83
C SER A 43 -2.20 10.24 12.79
N PHE A 44 -1.14 9.67 12.23
CA PHE A 44 0.09 9.47 12.98
C PHE A 44 1.30 9.67 12.10
N ARG A 45 2.42 9.95 12.75
CA ARG A 45 3.76 9.99 12.17
C ARG A 45 4.55 8.84 12.74
N LEU A 46 5.20 8.10 11.86
CA LEU A 46 6.03 6.97 12.22
C LEU A 46 7.41 7.16 11.61
N VAL A 47 8.46 6.97 12.40
CA VAL A 47 9.86 6.92 11.95
C VAL A 47 10.39 5.52 12.26
N CYS A 48 10.86 4.81 11.25
CA CYS A 48 11.36 3.43 11.40
C CYS A 48 12.86 3.34 11.16
N ASP A 49 13.64 2.89 12.13
CA ASP A 49 15.06 2.61 11.96
C ASP A 49 15.27 1.25 11.30
N LEU A 50 16.03 1.22 10.20
CA LEU A 50 16.21 0.04 9.36
C LEU A 50 17.66 -0.41 9.30
N GLU A 51 17.86 -1.72 9.20
CA GLU A 51 19.15 -2.27 8.77
C GLU A 51 19.49 -1.87 7.32
N PRO A 52 20.77 -1.90 6.93
CA PRO A 52 21.15 -1.84 5.53
C PRO A 52 20.42 -2.89 4.69
N VAL A 53 20.14 -2.55 3.44
CA VAL A 53 19.44 -3.43 2.51
C VAL A 53 20.26 -4.69 2.24
N ARG A 54 19.66 -5.86 2.46
CA ARG A 54 20.21 -7.15 2.05
C ARG A 54 19.56 -7.57 0.74
N ALA A 55 20.32 -7.55 -0.34
CA ALA A 55 19.83 -8.01 -1.65
C ALA A 55 19.77 -9.54 -1.69
N LEU A 56 18.62 -10.09 -2.05
CA LEU A 56 18.41 -11.52 -2.28
C LEU A 56 18.84 -11.95 -3.69
N GLY A 57 19.00 -10.99 -4.61
CA GLY A 57 19.27 -11.24 -6.02
C GLY A 57 18.00 -11.46 -6.85
N GLN A 58 18.16 -11.95 -8.08
CA GLN A 58 17.04 -12.27 -8.96
C GLN A 58 16.38 -13.58 -8.51
N GLY A 59 15.15 -13.47 -7.99
CA GLY A 59 14.39 -14.61 -7.48
C GLY A 59 13.49 -15.26 -8.53
N LEU A 60 12.52 -16.07 -8.04
CA LEU A 60 11.51 -16.75 -8.86
C LEU A 60 10.77 -15.83 -9.84
N HIS A 61 10.68 -14.55 -9.52
CA HIS A 61 10.00 -13.53 -10.32
C HIS A 61 10.96 -12.68 -11.17
N ALA A 62 12.22 -13.11 -11.37
CA ALA A 62 13.30 -12.42 -12.12
C ALA A 62 13.74 -11.03 -11.60
N ASP A 63 12.95 -10.47 -10.68
CA ASP A 63 13.08 -9.14 -10.12
C ASP A 63 13.93 -9.16 -8.83
N GLY A 64 14.56 -8.02 -8.53
CA GLY A 64 15.47 -7.89 -7.39
C GLY A 64 14.73 -7.88 -6.06
N GLY A 65 14.83 -8.97 -5.29
CA GLY A 65 14.26 -9.05 -3.94
C GLY A 65 15.18 -8.41 -2.90
N HIS A 66 14.63 -7.61 -2.00
CA HIS A 66 15.36 -7.05 -0.86
C HIS A 66 14.73 -7.46 0.46
N TRP A 67 15.59 -7.73 1.44
CA TRP A 67 15.23 -8.01 2.82
C TRP A 67 15.81 -6.93 3.73
N ILE A 68 14.96 -6.29 4.54
CA ILE A 68 15.34 -5.21 5.44
C ILE A 68 14.69 -5.43 6.80
N ASN A 69 15.49 -5.45 7.86
CA ASN A 69 14.99 -5.61 9.22
C ASN A 69 14.73 -4.25 9.88
N PHE A 70 13.70 -4.20 10.71
CA PHE A 70 13.42 -3.09 11.61
C PHE A 70 14.25 -3.26 12.88
N THR A 71 14.97 -2.20 13.23
CA THR A 71 15.85 -2.16 14.42
C THR A 71 15.27 -1.32 15.55
N GLY A 72 14.25 -0.51 15.25
CA GLY A 72 13.62 0.38 16.21
C GLY A 72 12.82 1.45 15.49
N GLY A 73 12.48 2.50 16.25
CA GLY A 73 11.79 3.67 15.73
C GLY A 73 10.85 4.28 16.76
N HIS A 74 10.12 5.30 16.32
CA HIS A 74 9.19 6.04 17.15
C HIS A 74 7.92 6.40 16.37
N PHE A 75 6.79 6.51 17.06
CA PHE A 75 5.58 7.04 16.47
C PHE A 75 4.87 8.01 17.40
N GLU A 76 4.24 9.01 16.77
CA GLU A 76 3.35 9.97 17.40
C GLU A 76 2.02 9.97 16.66
N ALA A 77 0.95 9.62 17.35
CA ALA A 77 -0.39 9.59 16.81
C ALA A 77 -1.32 10.53 17.58
N SER A 78 -2.42 10.93 16.94
CA SER A 78 -3.51 11.62 17.64
C SER A 78 -4.14 10.78 18.76
N TRP A 79 -3.87 9.47 18.79
CA TRP A 79 -4.41 8.49 19.74
C TRP A 79 -3.38 7.90 20.70
N GLY A 80 -2.11 8.32 20.64
CA GLY A 80 -1.06 7.86 21.54
C GLY A 80 0.36 8.00 20.96
N THR A 81 1.36 7.75 21.79
CA THR A 81 2.77 7.73 21.36
C THR A 81 3.45 6.44 21.79
N GLY A 82 4.53 6.09 21.09
CA GLY A 82 5.24 4.86 21.42
C GLY A 82 6.43 4.58 20.52
N VAL A 83 6.91 3.34 20.59
CA VAL A 83 8.12 2.89 19.90
C VAL A 83 7.79 1.83 18.86
N VAL A 84 8.63 1.77 17.82
CA VAL A 84 8.65 0.63 16.91
C VAL A 84 9.57 -0.41 17.50
N MET A 85 9.06 -1.62 17.68
CA MET A 85 9.84 -2.70 18.26
C MET A 85 10.82 -3.29 17.23
N PRO A 86 12.02 -3.69 17.67
CA PRO A 86 12.95 -4.43 16.81
C PRO A 86 12.36 -5.79 16.41
N GLY A 87 12.76 -6.29 15.24
CA GLY A 87 12.40 -7.64 14.75
C GLY A 87 11.35 -7.66 13.65
N GLY A 88 10.75 -6.51 13.30
CA GLY A 88 9.92 -6.38 12.10
C GLY A 88 10.73 -6.53 10.80
N GLN A 89 10.01 -6.66 9.69
CA GLN A 89 10.61 -6.92 8.38
C GLN A 89 9.93 -6.15 7.24
N ASP A 90 10.73 -5.64 6.30
CA ASP A 90 10.33 -5.05 5.03
C ASP A 90 10.88 -5.92 3.88
N SER A 91 9.95 -6.57 3.18
CA SER A 91 10.20 -7.27 1.92
C SER A 91 9.95 -6.31 0.78
N GLN A 92 10.98 -6.02 -0.03
CA GLN A 92 10.83 -5.21 -1.22
C GLN A 92 11.05 -6.02 -2.47
N HIS A 93 10.25 -5.70 -3.48
CA HIS A 93 10.32 -6.28 -4.80
C HIS A 93 10.56 -5.15 -5.79
N VAL A 94 11.76 -5.08 -6.35
CA VAL A 94 12.16 -4.02 -7.28
C VAL A 94 12.00 -4.51 -8.71
N LEU A 95 11.15 -3.82 -9.47
CA LEU A 95 10.91 -4.11 -10.88
C LEU A 95 12.19 -3.90 -11.69
N SER A 96 12.37 -4.73 -12.70
CA SER A 96 13.51 -4.70 -13.60
C SER A 96 13.58 -3.38 -14.40
N LEU A 97 14.76 -3.11 -14.97
CA LEU A 97 14.99 -1.92 -15.81
C LEU A 97 14.17 -1.95 -17.11
N ASP A 98 13.92 -3.13 -17.65
CA ASP A 98 13.15 -3.35 -18.88
C ASP A 98 11.62 -3.36 -18.63
N HIS A 99 11.17 -3.17 -17.38
CA HIS A 99 9.74 -3.12 -17.08
C HIS A 99 9.07 -1.96 -17.86
N PRO A 100 8.04 -2.22 -18.69
CA PRO A 100 7.61 -1.30 -19.74
C PRO A 100 6.94 -0.01 -19.24
N SER A 101 6.48 0.05 -17.98
CA SER A 101 5.71 1.17 -17.45
C SER A 101 6.26 1.77 -16.15
N ALA A 102 7.15 1.05 -15.46
CA ALA A 102 7.60 1.41 -14.12
C ALA A 102 8.99 0.85 -13.79
N PRO A 103 10.03 1.07 -14.63
CA PRO A 103 11.38 0.60 -14.34
C PRO A 103 11.85 0.99 -12.95
N TYR A 104 12.52 0.08 -12.25
CA TYR A 104 13.06 0.29 -10.89
C TYR A 104 12.04 0.71 -9.82
N SER A 105 10.75 0.71 -10.13
CA SER A 105 9.73 0.90 -9.10
C SER A 105 9.75 -0.26 -8.13
N ALA A 106 9.50 0.02 -6.85
CA ALA A 106 9.60 -0.98 -5.80
C ALA A 106 8.25 -1.17 -5.11
N GLN A 107 7.75 -2.40 -5.09
CA GLN A 107 6.67 -2.80 -4.20
C GLN A 107 7.27 -3.15 -2.83
N LEU A 108 6.56 -2.79 -1.76
CA LEU A 108 6.96 -3.07 -0.39
C LEU A 108 5.85 -3.82 0.32
N SER A 109 6.25 -4.75 1.16
CA SER A 109 5.37 -5.48 2.07
C SER A 109 6.07 -5.60 3.42
N THR A 110 5.52 -4.96 4.45
CA THR A 110 6.12 -4.94 5.78
C THR A 110 5.21 -5.55 6.83
N ARG A 111 5.82 -6.10 7.88
CA ARG A 111 5.15 -6.49 9.12
C ARG A 111 6.05 -6.14 10.30
N TYR A 112 5.55 -5.35 11.24
CA TYR A 112 6.29 -4.92 12.43
C TYR A 112 5.32 -4.67 13.60
N LEU A 113 5.87 -4.39 14.77
CA LEU A 113 5.12 -4.22 16.01
C LEU A 113 5.37 -2.84 16.60
N LEU A 114 4.30 -2.16 16.97
CA LEU A 114 4.33 -0.94 17.77
C LEU A 114 4.06 -1.30 19.23
N GLN A 115 4.70 -0.56 20.14
CA GLN A 115 4.43 -0.60 21.57
C GLN A 115 4.13 0.81 22.05
N THR A 116 2.95 1.03 22.63
CA THR A 116 2.61 2.33 23.24
C THR A 116 3.40 2.55 24.51
N THR A 117 3.71 3.82 24.81
CA THR A 117 4.47 4.21 25.99
C THR A 117 3.77 5.31 26.82
N SER A 118 2.68 5.87 26.31
CA SER A 118 1.93 6.96 26.95
C SER A 118 0.85 6.49 27.92
N ASP A 119 0.68 5.17 28.09
CA ASP A 119 -0.48 4.58 28.75
C ASP A 119 -0.18 4.21 30.20
N GLU A 120 -1.01 4.70 31.13
CA GLU A 120 -0.84 4.47 32.57
C GLU A 120 -1.10 3.00 32.97
N ASP A 121 -1.99 2.32 32.25
CA ASP A 121 -2.36 0.92 32.49
C ASP A 121 -1.32 -0.10 31.95
N GLY A 122 -0.23 0.41 31.34
CA GLY A 122 0.85 -0.38 30.77
C GLY A 122 0.87 -0.37 29.24
N PRO A 123 1.88 -1.01 28.63
CA PRO A 123 2.08 -0.96 27.20
C PRO A 123 1.04 -1.79 26.43
N HIS A 124 0.50 -1.20 25.37
CA HIS A 124 -0.34 -1.87 24.38
C HIS A 124 0.48 -2.18 23.12
N TYR A 125 0.19 -3.34 22.53
CA TYR A 125 0.90 -3.83 21.34
C TYR A 125 0.00 -3.79 20.12
N ILE A 126 0.49 -3.19 19.04
CA ILE A 126 -0.25 -3.04 17.78
C ILE A 126 0.63 -3.56 16.66
N GLN A 127 0.24 -4.68 16.05
CA GLN A 127 0.87 -5.16 14.83
C GLN A 127 0.48 -4.25 13.68
N VAL A 128 1.44 -3.88 12.85
CA VAL A 128 1.20 -3.11 11.64
C VAL A 128 1.69 -3.91 10.44
N GLN A 129 0.82 -4.02 9.44
CA GLN A 129 1.15 -4.53 8.12
C GLN A 129 1.03 -3.40 7.12
N THR A 130 2.02 -3.26 6.23
CA THR A 130 1.94 -2.22 5.19
C THR A 130 2.20 -2.82 3.82
N ARG A 131 1.44 -2.39 2.83
CA ARG A 131 1.69 -2.70 1.43
C ARG A 131 1.70 -1.43 0.61
N GLY A 132 2.61 -1.30 -0.33
CA GLY A 132 2.60 -0.12 -1.17
C GLY A 132 3.71 -0.08 -2.19
N TRP A 133 3.88 1.11 -2.75
CA TRP A 133 4.74 1.32 -3.90
C TRP A 133 5.61 2.56 -3.73
N ARG A 134 6.84 2.44 -4.19
CA ARG A 134 7.69 3.55 -4.57
C ARG A 134 7.78 3.59 -6.10
N THR A 135 7.40 4.72 -6.69
CA THR A 135 7.42 4.94 -8.14
C THR A 135 7.97 6.30 -8.45
N GLY A 136 8.63 6.42 -9.60
CA GLY A 136 9.25 7.67 -10.04
C GLY A 136 10.04 7.45 -11.32
N PRO A 137 10.71 8.48 -11.83
CA PRO A 137 11.63 8.35 -12.95
C PRO A 137 12.73 7.30 -12.64
N PRO A 138 13.15 6.48 -13.61
CA PRO A 138 14.10 5.39 -13.38
C PRO A 138 15.40 5.84 -12.70
N GLU A 139 15.96 6.97 -13.13
CA GLU A 139 17.18 7.55 -12.57
C GLU A 139 17.02 7.98 -11.10
N VAL A 140 15.82 8.45 -10.72
CA VAL A 140 15.51 8.79 -9.33
C VAL A 140 15.41 7.53 -8.48
N MET A 141 14.73 6.51 -9.00
CA MET A 141 14.54 5.23 -8.31
C MET A 141 15.86 4.47 -8.11
N GLU A 142 16.76 4.53 -9.09
CA GLU A 142 18.10 3.95 -8.98
C GLU A 142 18.93 4.66 -7.90
N ARG A 143 18.94 6.00 -7.88
CA ARG A 143 19.58 6.77 -6.79
C ARG A 143 18.96 6.46 -5.42
N LEU A 144 17.64 6.27 -5.35
CA LEU A 144 16.94 5.91 -4.11
C LEU A 144 17.36 4.52 -3.61
N ALA A 145 17.54 3.56 -4.52
CA ALA A 145 18.04 2.23 -4.17
C ALA A 145 19.50 2.28 -3.72
N ALA A 146 20.34 3.10 -4.39
CA ALA A 146 21.73 3.29 -4.01
C ALA A 146 21.87 3.96 -2.63
N SER A 147 21.03 4.94 -2.31
CA SER A 147 21.08 5.66 -1.01
C SER A 147 20.71 4.79 0.19
N ALA A 148 20.06 3.66 -0.04
CA ALA A 148 19.70 2.69 0.98
C ALA A 148 20.81 1.67 1.28
N ARG A 149 21.91 1.67 0.52
CA ARG A 149 23.03 0.74 0.71
C ARG A 149 24.01 1.23 1.77
N GLU A 150 24.73 0.29 2.36
CA GLU A 150 25.81 0.60 3.29
C GLU A 150 26.93 1.37 2.59
N GLY A 151 27.48 2.39 3.26
CA GLY A 151 28.60 3.18 2.75
C GLY A 151 28.26 4.22 1.67
N PHE A 152 26.98 4.49 1.40
CA PHE A 152 26.59 5.53 0.45
C PHE A 152 26.99 6.94 0.93
N THR A 153 27.66 7.71 0.06
CA THR A 153 28.15 9.07 0.34
C THR A 153 27.53 10.14 -0.57
N GLY A 154 26.50 9.80 -1.35
CA GLY A 154 25.83 10.71 -2.29
C GLY A 154 24.63 11.45 -1.70
N VAL A 155 23.88 12.15 -2.56
CA VAL A 155 22.64 12.83 -2.20
C VAL A 155 21.46 11.91 -2.47
N ALA A 156 20.63 11.65 -1.43
CA ALA A 156 19.39 10.90 -1.58
C ALA A 156 18.32 11.75 -2.29
N PRO A 157 17.42 11.15 -3.09
CA PRO A 157 16.31 11.88 -3.70
C PRO A 157 15.41 12.60 -2.69
N THR A 158 14.91 13.78 -3.06
CA THR A 158 13.93 14.55 -2.28
C THR A 158 12.53 13.96 -2.41
N VAL A 159 11.62 14.43 -1.57
CA VAL A 159 10.25 13.90 -1.44
C VAL A 159 9.37 14.22 -2.65
N GLU A 160 9.76 15.18 -3.47
CA GLU A 160 9.08 15.60 -4.69
C GLU A 160 9.53 14.79 -5.92
N GLU A 161 10.70 14.15 -5.88
CA GLU A 161 11.27 13.44 -7.03
C GLU A 161 10.65 12.06 -7.26
N TYR A 162 10.01 11.48 -6.23
CA TYR A 162 9.34 10.17 -6.32
C TYR A 162 8.07 10.12 -5.47
N LYS A 163 7.21 9.17 -5.78
CA LYS A 163 5.99 8.87 -5.02
C LYS A 163 6.25 7.66 -4.14
N PHE A 164 5.92 7.77 -2.87
CA PHE A 164 5.88 6.63 -1.96
C PHE A 164 4.52 6.62 -1.25
N ARG A 165 3.72 5.61 -1.56
CA ARG A 165 2.34 5.48 -1.08
C ARG A 165 2.13 4.09 -0.49
N LEU A 166 1.49 4.05 0.67
CA LEU A 166 1.30 2.86 1.49
C LEU A 166 -0.18 2.71 1.84
N PHE A 167 -0.62 1.47 1.95
CA PHE A 167 -1.80 1.06 2.68
C PHE A 167 -1.34 0.37 3.95
N LEU A 168 -2.01 0.64 5.07
CA LEU A 168 -1.69 0.03 6.34
C LEU A 168 -2.93 -0.62 6.95
N GLU A 169 -2.70 -1.76 7.56
CA GLU A 169 -3.65 -2.52 8.37
C GLU A 169 -3.02 -2.69 9.75
N MET A 170 -3.87 -2.61 10.79
CA MET A 170 -3.43 -2.73 12.18
C MET A 170 -4.21 -3.82 12.89
N GLU A 171 -3.54 -4.51 13.81
CA GLU A 171 -4.13 -5.56 14.64
C GLU A 171 -3.67 -5.40 16.09
N CYS A 172 -4.61 -5.42 17.02
CA CYS A 172 -4.42 -5.37 18.46
C CYS A 172 -5.51 -6.21 19.17
N ASP A 173 -5.39 -6.38 20.50
CA ASP A 173 -6.39 -7.15 21.28
C ASP A 173 -7.79 -6.55 21.08
N ALA A 174 -8.73 -7.36 20.57
CA ALA A 174 -10.10 -6.90 20.31
C ALA A 174 -10.86 -6.49 21.59
N ARG A 175 -10.38 -6.88 22.77
CA ARG A 175 -10.93 -6.49 24.08
C ARG A 175 -10.33 -5.19 24.59
N ASP A 176 -9.34 -4.64 23.89
CA ASP A 176 -8.76 -3.34 24.19
C ASP A 176 -9.78 -2.24 23.90
N THR A 177 -10.31 -1.64 24.95
CA THR A 177 -11.30 -0.56 24.82
C THR A 177 -10.72 0.74 24.27
N LYS A 178 -9.39 0.90 24.27
CA LYS A 178 -8.71 2.10 23.81
C LYS A 178 -8.28 2.00 22.35
N TYR A 179 -7.75 0.84 21.95
CA TYR A 179 -7.16 0.63 20.61
C TYR A 179 -7.91 -0.36 19.73
N GLY A 180 -8.89 -1.12 20.25
CA GLY A 180 -9.60 -2.15 19.47
C GLY A 180 -10.27 -1.65 18.19
N TRP A 181 -10.56 -0.35 18.08
CA TRP A 181 -11.09 0.28 16.87
C TRP A 181 -10.08 0.31 15.70
N LEU A 182 -8.78 0.19 15.97
CA LEU A 182 -7.73 0.14 14.94
C LEU A 182 -7.88 -1.08 14.04
N ASN A 183 -8.45 -2.18 14.55
CA ASN A 183 -8.66 -3.43 13.83
C ASN A 183 -9.60 -3.31 12.63
N THR A 184 -10.47 -2.29 12.61
CA THR A 184 -11.41 -2.04 11.51
C THR A 184 -11.11 -0.76 10.74
N ALA A 185 -10.03 -0.07 11.10
CA ALA A 185 -9.61 1.16 10.45
C ALA A 185 -8.77 0.88 9.20
N MET A 186 -8.98 1.66 8.15
CA MET A 186 -8.16 1.64 6.95
C MET A 186 -7.26 2.85 6.89
N TRP A 187 -6.01 2.65 6.52
CA TRP A 187 -5.01 3.71 6.53
C TRP A 187 -4.33 3.84 5.18
N VAL A 188 -4.18 5.08 4.73
CA VAL A 188 -3.35 5.42 3.57
C VAL A 188 -2.23 6.33 3.99
N GLY A 189 -0.99 5.94 3.69
CA GLY A 189 0.21 6.65 4.09
C GLY A 189 0.97 7.22 2.89
N SER A 190 1.61 8.36 3.11
CA SER A 190 2.74 8.80 2.28
C SER A 190 4.03 8.54 3.03
N GLY A 191 5.03 8.00 2.33
CA GLY A 191 6.33 7.68 2.89
C GLY A 191 7.42 8.59 2.34
N ILE A 192 8.55 8.68 3.05
CA ILE A 192 9.82 9.19 2.51
C ILE A 192 10.93 8.27 3.01
N ARG A 193 12.02 8.11 2.26
CA ARG A 193 13.21 7.37 2.70
C ARG A 193 14.34 8.36 2.99
N LEU A 194 14.80 8.40 4.25
CA LEU A 194 15.92 9.23 4.71
C LEU A 194 17.16 8.36 4.91
N GLY A 195 17.85 8.00 3.83
CA GLY A 195 19.07 7.19 3.87
C GLY A 195 18.89 5.90 4.71
N ARG A 196 19.75 5.74 5.74
CA ARG A 196 19.67 4.63 6.71
C ARG A 196 18.58 4.79 7.78
N GLN A 197 18.22 6.01 8.14
CA GLN A 197 17.59 6.31 9.44
C GLN A 197 16.08 6.45 9.40
N GLY A 198 15.48 6.21 8.24
CA GLY A 198 14.17 5.61 8.28
C GLY A 198 13.16 6.06 7.27
N ILE A 199 11.98 5.47 7.43
CA ILE A 199 10.79 5.81 6.69
C ILE A 199 9.94 6.71 7.57
N VAL A 200 9.71 7.96 7.16
CA VAL A 200 8.66 8.78 7.76
C VAL A 200 7.37 8.45 7.04
N VAL A 201 6.38 7.92 7.74
CA VAL A 201 5.04 7.67 7.19
C VAL A 201 4.04 8.60 7.86
N GLU A 202 3.18 9.20 7.04
CA GLU A 202 1.99 9.92 7.51
C GLU A 202 0.71 9.21 7.07
N PRO A 203 0.18 8.26 7.87
CA PRO A 203 -1.09 7.63 7.56
C PRO A 203 -2.27 8.49 7.94
N LEU A 204 -3.27 8.45 7.08
CA LEU A 204 -4.57 9.06 7.24
C LEU A 204 -5.62 7.96 7.27
N GLN A 205 -6.46 7.95 8.30
CA GLN A 205 -7.57 7.00 8.37
C GLN A 205 -8.65 7.41 7.37
N LEU A 206 -9.05 6.46 6.52
CA LEU A 206 -10.22 6.58 5.67
C LEU A 206 -11.47 6.25 6.49
N SER A 207 -12.45 7.14 6.46
CA SER A 207 -13.76 6.93 7.07
C SER A 207 -14.87 7.01 6.03
N THR A 208 -15.85 6.12 6.16
CA THR A 208 -17.15 6.24 5.52
C THR A 208 -18.17 6.15 6.63
N THR A 209 -18.68 7.26 7.16
CA THR A 209 -19.74 7.24 8.17
C THR A 209 -21.09 6.98 7.49
N PRO A 210 -21.79 5.85 7.73
CA PRO A 210 -23.23 5.80 7.59
C PRO A 210 -23.87 6.32 8.89
N THR A 211 -25.03 6.96 8.80
CA THR A 211 -25.70 7.65 9.93
C THR A 211 -26.35 6.70 10.96
N TRP A 212 -26.19 5.37 10.87
CA TRP A 212 -27.03 4.41 11.61
C TRP A 212 -26.31 3.41 12.52
N SER A 213 -25.03 3.58 12.87
CA SER A 213 -24.44 2.85 14.01
C SER A 213 -23.14 3.46 14.54
N ASN A 214 -22.96 3.42 15.86
CA ASN A 214 -21.72 3.78 16.58
C ASN A 214 -20.54 2.79 16.36
N ASN A 215 -20.64 1.91 15.36
CA ASN A 215 -19.60 0.92 15.08
C ASN A 215 -19.34 0.90 13.58
N PRO A 216 -18.31 1.61 13.11
CA PRO A 216 -18.04 1.66 11.70
C PRO A 216 -17.22 0.46 11.25
N ILE A 217 -17.80 -0.32 10.32
CA ILE A 217 -17.01 -1.07 9.35
C ILE A 217 -16.81 -0.12 8.17
N HIS A 218 -15.56 0.28 7.95
CA HIS A 218 -15.18 1.27 6.93
C HIS A 218 -14.44 0.58 5.78
N LEU A 219 -15.11 0.34 4.64
CA LEU A 219 -14.47 0.13 3.33
C LEU A 219 -15.51 0.24 2.22
N HIS A 220 -15.20 0.98 1.15
CA HIS A 220 -15.47 0.59 -0.25
C HIS A 220 -14.59 1.46 -1.19
N ILE A 221 -13.52 0.89 -1.76
CA ILE A 221 -12.83 1.47 -2.92
C ILE A 221 -13.44 0.84 -4.17
N VAL A 222 -14.23 1.62 -4.90
CA VAL A 222 -14.35 1.51 -6.36
C VAL A 222 -14.45 2.93 -6.89
N LYS A 223 -13.45 3.39 -7.63
CA LYS A 223 -13.59 4.55 -8.51
C LYS A 223 -13.48 4.06 -9.95
N PHE A 224 -14.62 3.88 -10.60
CA PHE A 224 -14.74 4.05 -12.04
C PHE A 224 -15.51 5.34 -12.26
N GLN A 225 -14.83 6.34 -12.81
CA GLN A 225 -15.46 7.35 -13.65
C GLN A 225 -14.36 7.88 -14.57
N MET A 226 -14.66 7.83 -15.86
CA MET A 226 -13.81 8.22 -17.00
C MET A 226 -13.20 9.61 -16.84
#